data_AF-A0A267MH99-F1
#
_entry.id   AF-A0A267MH99-F1
#
_cell.length_a   1.000
_cell.length_b   1.000
_cell.length_c   1.000
_cell.angle_alpha   90.00
_cell.angle_beta   90.00
_cell.angle_gamma   90.00
#
_symmetry.space_group_name_H-M   'P 1'
#
loop_
_entity.id
_entity.type
_entity.pdbx_description
1 polymer ?
#
loop_
_entity_poly.entity_id
_entity_poly.type
_entity_poly.pdbx_seq_one_letter_code
_entity_poly.pdbx_strand_id
1 'polypeptide(L)'
;MDELSVGQIVKSKAGRDKDRNFIVIKKVDCQYVLIADGDLRKVDNLKRKKVRHLLIYNLISEEVRKRVLNDDKITNLLLRKELEKLGLN
;
A
#
# COMPACT_ATOMS: atom_id res chain seq x y z
N MET A 1 19.15 -2.14 -3.17
CA MET A 1 17.96 -2.36 -4.02
C MET A 1 16.81 -2.46 -3.04
N ASP A 2 16.08 -1.38 -2.80
CA ASP A 2 15.08 -1.40 -1.71
C ASP A 2 13.96 -2.37 -2.05
N GLU A 3 13.98 -3.49 -1.35
CA GLU A 3 13.07 -4.59 -1.56
C GLU A 3 11.70 -4.18 -1.03
N LEU A 4 10.83 -3.75 -1.95
CA LEU A 4 9.47 -3.34 -1.64
C LEU A 4 8.78 -4.42 -0.81
N SER A 5 8.33 -4.09 0.39
CA SER A 5 7.80 -5.05 1.37
C SER A 5 6.29 -4.91 1.58
N VAL A 6 5.68 -5.92 2.20
CA VAL A 6 4.27 -5.84 2.63
C VAL A 6 4.16 -4.81 3.76
N GLY A 7 3.10 -3.99 3.74
CA GLY A 7 2.92 -2.86 4.65
C GLY A 7 3.71 -1.61 4.24
N GLN A 8 4.55 -1.68 3.20
CA GLN A 8 5.31 -0.53 2.72
C GLN A 8 4.40 0.58 2.23
N ILE A 9 4.72 1.81 2.62
CA ILE A 9 4.03 2.99 2.10
C ILE A 9 4.65 3.42 0.78
N VAL A 10 3.79 3.68 -0.20
CA VAL A 10 4.19 4.05 -1.55
C VAL A 10 3.33 5.18 -2.11
N LYS A 11 3.92 6.07 -2.90
CA LYS A 11 3.20 7.07 -3.70
C LYS A 11 3.14 6.64 -5.14
N SER A 12 1.99 6.81 -5.78
CA SER A 12 1.84 6.55 -7.21
C SER A 12 2.45 7.70 -8.02
N LYS A 13 3.52 7.41 -8.78
CA LYS A 13 4.23 8.40 -9.63
C LYS A 13 3.51 8.70 -10.95
N ALA A 14 2.68 7.78 -11.44
CA ALA A 14 2.06 7.86 -12.77
C ALA A 14 0.73 7.10 -12.89
N GLY A 15 -0.09 7.48 -13.88
CA GLY A 15 -1.37 6.85 -14.21
C GLY A 15 -2.57 7.40 -13.44
N ARG A 16 -3.71 6.70 -13.46
CA ARG A 16 -5.00 7.20 -12.94
C ARG A 16 -4.99 7.72 -11.51
N ASP A 17 -4.16 7.13 -10.64
CA ASP A 17 -4.13 7.49 -9.22
C ASP A 17 -2.81 8.22 -8.91
N LYS A 18 -2.30 9.04 -9.84
CA LYS A 18 -1.08 9.82 -9.65
C LYS A 18 -1.18 10.66 -8.38
N ASP A 19 -0.06 10.79 -7.68
CA ASP A 19 0.12 11.61 -6.48
C ASP A 19 -0.60 11.16 -5.21
N ARG A 20 -1.33 10.04 -5.24
CA ARG A 20 -1.91 9.43 -4.04
C ARG A 20 -0.96 8.42 -3.37
N ASN A 21 -1.09 8.34 -2.05
CA ASN A 21 -0.36 7.41 -1.20
C ASN A 21 -1.15 6.13 -0.97
N PHE A 22 -0.46 5.01 -0.88
CA PHE A 22 -1.03 3.69 -0.73
C PHE A 22 -0.14 2.83 0.17
N ILE A 23 -0.72 1.75 0.66
CA ILE A 23 -0.04 0.69 1.40
C ILE A 23 0.04 -0.56 0.50
N VAL A 24 1.22 -1.19 0.44
CA VAL A 24 1.40 -2.46 -0.26
C VAL A 24 0.75 -3.59 0.57
N ILE A 25 -0.28 -4.22 0.00
CA ILE A 25 -1.01 -5.31 0.64
C ILE A 25 -0.41 -6.66 0.28
N LYS A 26 0.03 -6.84 -0.98
CA LYS A 26 0.56 -8.13 -1.44
C LYS A 26 1.57 -7.95 -2.58
N LYS A 27 2.64 -8.74 -2.57
CA LYS A 27 3.53 -8.90 -3.73
C LYS A 27 2.91 -9.93 -4.68
N VAL A 28 2.76 -9.57 -5.96
CA VAL A 28 2.23 -10.49 -6.98
C VAL A 28 3.38 -11.20 -7.68
N ASP A 29 4.34 -10.42 -8.15
CA ASP A 29 5.54 -10.89 -8.84
C ASP A 29 6.66 -9.83 -8.71
N CYS A 30 7.75 -9.97 -9.47
CA CYS A 30 8.89 -9.04 -9.43
C CYS A 30 8.57 -7.63 -9.95
N GLN A 31 7.49 -7.46 -10.73
CA GLN A 31 7.12 -6.19 -11.37
C GLN A 31 5.82 -5.60 -10.82
N TYR A 32 4.97 -6.40 -10.17
CA TYR A 32 3.64 -6.00 -9.76
C TYR A 32 3.36 -6.25 -8.27
N VAL A 33 2.62 -5.32 -7.69
CA VAL A 33 2.08 -5.39 -6.34
C VAL A 33 0.60 -5.02 -6.30
N LEU A 34 -0.08 -5.43 -5.24
CA LEU A 34 -1.42 -4.98 -4.89
C LEU A 34 -1.32 -3.89 -3.82
N ILE A 35 -1.99 -2.77 -4.06
CA ILE A 35 -1.97 -1.61 -3.16
C ILE A 35 -3.39 -1.16 -2.81
N ALA A 36 -3.54 -0.56 -1.63
CA ALA A 36 -4.79 0.01 -1.12
C ALA A 36 -4.55 1.23 -0.23
N ASP A 37 -5.53 2.14 -0.18
CA ASP A 37 -5.56 3.32 0.70
C ASP A 37 -6.78 3.30 1.64
N GLY A 38 -7.75 2.40 1.41
CA GLY A 38 -8.99 2.30 2.18
C GLY A 38 -10.03 3.38 1.83
N ASP A 39 -9.76 4.23 0.85
CA ASP A 39 -10.68 5.25 0.34
C ASP A 39 -11.03 4.96 -1.13
N LEU A 40 -10.13 5.33 -2.06
CA LEU A 40 -10.30 5.07 -3.48
C LEU A 40 -10.08 3.59 -3.83
N ARG A 41 -9.10 2.96 -3.18
CA ARG A 41 -8.73 1.56 -3.34
C ARG A 41 -8.95 0.85 -2.02
N LYS A 42 -10.09 0.18 -1.93
CA LYS A 42 -10.54 -0.58 -0.76
C LYS A 42 -9.88 -1.96 -0.69
N VAL A 43 -9.91 -2.58 0.47
CA VAL A 43 -9.41 -3.95 0.70
C VAL A 43 -10.04 -4.98 -0.24
N ASP A 44 -11.31 -4.78 -0.61
CA ASP A 44 -12.04 -5.67 -1.53
C ASP A 44 -11.78 -5.34 -3.02
N ASN A 45 -11.15 -4.19 -3.31
CA ASN A 45 -10.85 -3.73 -4.67
C ASN A 45 -9.43 -3.18 -4.74
N LEU A 46 -8.48 -4.07 -4.50
CA LEU A 46 -7.05 -3.78 -4.54
C LEU A 46 -6.61 -3.38 -5.95
N LYS A 47 -5.69 -2.43 -6.03
CA LYS A 47 -5.12 -2.03 -7.32
C LYS A 47 -3.86 -2.80 -7.63
N ARG A 48 -3.83 -3.50 -8.76
CA ARG A 48 -2.58 -4.01 -9.35
C ARG A 48 -1.76 -2.85 -9.90
N LYS A 49 -0.54 -2.66 -9.39
CA LYS A 49 0.36 -1.57 -9.76
C LYS A 49 1.74 -2.09 -10.10
N LYS A 50 2.34 -1.54 -11.17
CA LYS A 50 3.74 -1.81 -11.51
C LYS A 50 4.68 -1.09 -10.55
N VAL A 51 5.67 -1.80 -10.02
CA VAL A 51 6.68 -1.29 -9.08
C VAL A 51 7.41 -0.08 -9.64
N ARG A 52 7.75 -0.09 -10.94
CA ARG A 52 8.40 1.06 -11.62
C ARG A 52 7.59 2.37 -11.58
N HIS A 53 6.28 2.31 -11.34
CA HIS A 53 5.41 3.49 -11.23
C HIS A 53 5.16 3.92 -9.77
N LEU A 54 5.93 3.36 -8.82
CA LEU A 54 5.84 3.69 -7.40
C LEU A 54 7.05 4.52 -6.95
N LEU A 55 6.79 5.48 -6.08
CA LEU A 55 7.76 6.04 -5.16
C LEU A 55 7.66 5.25 -3.88
N ILE A 56 8.78 4.71 -3.41
CA ILE A 56 8.82 3.92 -2.18
C ILE A 56 9.27 4.86 -1.07
N TYR A 57 8.48 4.97 -0.01
CA TYR A 57 8.91 5.68 1.20
C TYR A 57 9.69 4.73 2.08
N ASN A 58 10.63 5.22 2.89
CA ASN A 58 11.31 4.42 3.92
C ASN A 58 10.42 4.24 5.17
N LEU A 59 9.14 3.91 4.96
CA LEU A 59 8.11 3.75 5.98
C LEU A 59 7.32 2.48 5.71
N ILE A 60 7.12 1.69 6.75
CA ILE A 60 6.33 0.47 6.75
C ILE A 60 5.28 0.59 7.85
N SER A 61 4.01 0.38 7.50
CA SER A 61 2.97 0.16 8.52
C SER A 61 3.13 -1.26 9.04
N GLU A 62 3.76 -1.38 10.21
CA GLU A 62 3.93 -2.66 10.90
C GLU A 62 2.60 -3.28 11.31
N GLU A 63 1.59 -2.45 11.60
CA GLU A 63 0.23 -2.95 11.91
C GLU A 63 -0.40 -3.64 10.68
N VAL A 64 -0.34 -3.00 9.51
CA VAL A 64 -0.84 -3.62 8.27
C VAL A 64 0.00 -4.83 7.92
N ARG A 65 1.33 -4.75 8.04
CA ARG A 65 2.24 -5.86 7.76
C ARG A 65 1.91 -7.10 8.61
N LYS A 66 1.79 -6.93 9.93
CA LYS A 66 1.44 -8.03 10.84
C LYS A 66 0.13 -8.67 10.45
N ARG A 67 -0.91 -7.87 10.19
CA ARG A 67 -2.21 -8.41 9.80
C ARG A 67 -2.17 -9.17 8.49
N VAL A 68 -1.47 -8.66 7.47
CA VAL A 68 -1.30 -9.41 6.21
C VAL A 68 -0.58 -10.73 6.46
N LEU A 69 0.51 -10.73 7.24
CA LEU A 69 1.34 -11.92 7.47
C LEU A 69 0.62 -12.98 8.32
N ASN A 70 -0.25 -12.56 9.23
CA ASN A 70 -1.05 -13.43 10.07
C ASN A 70 -2.39 -13.86 9.42
N ASP A 71 -2.68 -13.38 8.21
CA ASP A 71 -3.97 -13.54 7.53
C ASP A 71 -5.16 -12.96 8.33
N ASP A 72 -4.88 -11.93 9.13
CA ASP A 72 -5.89 -11.19 9.89
C ASP A 72 -6.68 -10.24 9.00
N LYS A 73 -7.91 -9.92 9.43
CA LYS A 73 -8.79 -8.99 8.71
C LYS A 73 -8.21 -7.57 8.68
N ILE A 74 -7.97 -7.09 7.46
CA ILE A 74 -7.63 -5.68 7.17
C ILE A 74 -8.91 -4.93 6.83
N THR A 75 -9.05 -3.72 7.36
CA THR A 75 -10.23 -2.89 7.10
C THR A 75 -9.84 -1.59 6.40
N ASN A 76 -10.77 -1.04 5.63
CA ASN A 76 -10.62 0.27 5.00
C ASN A 76 -10.36 1.40 6.02
N LEU A 77 -10.89 1.27 7.24
CA LEU A 77 -10.66 2.23 8.32
C LEU A 77 -9.21 2.16 8.82
N LEU A 78 -8.65 0.95 8.95
CA LEU A 78 -7.26 0.77 9.36
C LEU A 78 -6.32 1.45 8.37
N LEU A 79 -6.48 1.18 7.07
CA LEU A 79 -5.60 1.75 6.04
C LEU A 79 -5.62 3.29 6.05
N ARG A 80 -6.81 3.89 6.16
CA ARG A 80 -6.97 5.35 6.24
C ARG A 80 -6.27 5.93 7.47
N LYS A 81 -6.49 5.32 8.65
CA LYS A 81 -5.83 5.75 9.90
C LYS A 81 -4.30 5.64 9.81
N GLU A 82 -3.78 4.58 9.20
CA GLU A 82 -2.34 4.40 9.06
C GLU A 82 -1.72 5.44 8.11
N LEU A 83 -2.40 5.82 7.04
CA LEU A 83 -1.95 6.90 6.15
C LEU A 83 -2.06 8.29 6.81
N GLU A 84 -3.14 8.55 7.56
CA GLU A 84 -3.33 9.79 8.33
C GLU A 84 -2.25 9.97 9.40
N LYS A 85 -1.93 8.92 10.17
CA LYS A 85 -0.86 8.94 11.20
C LYS A 85 0.49 9.38 10.63
N LEU A 86 0.74 9.09 9.36
CA LEU A 86 1.99 9.40 8.67
C LEU A 86 1.95 10.76 7.95
N GLY A 87 0.84 11.49 8.02
CA GLY A 87 0.65 12.77 7.32
C GLY A 87 0.55 12.62 5.80
N LEU A 88 0.06 11.47 5.33
CA LEU A 88 0.05 11.09 3.91
C LEU A 88 -1.36 11.07 3.30
N ASN A 89 -2.38 11.51 4.05
CA ASN A 89 -3.77 11.66 3.60
C ASN A 89 -4.20 13.13 3.60
#